data_AF-A0A957MC12-F1
#
_entry.id   AF-A0A957MC12-F1
#
_cell.length_a   1.000
_cell.length_b   1.000
_cell.length_c   1.000
_cell.angle_alpha   90.00
_cell.angle_beta   90.00
_cell.angle_gamma   90.00
#
_symmetry.space_group_name_H-M   'P 1'
#
loop_
_entity.id
_entity.type
_entity.pdbx_description
1 polymer ?
#
loop_
_entity_poly.entity_id
_entity_poly.type
_entity_poly.pdbx_seq_one_letter_code
_entity_poly.pdbx_strand_id
1 'polypeptide(L)'
;SRNETPGYTGISHWVEHMLFKGTERFPRGEFDKAVARAGGVFNGMTGQDWTVYFETFPAERIELALQVESDRMGNAIFDAEETESERTVILSEREGSENSYFYRLQEEVQAAAFQAHSYRNPVIGWQTDLLSMTRDDLYAHYRTFYTPNNAIAVVTGDFEPDAMAAQ
;
A
#
# COMPACT_ATOMS: atom_id res chain seq x y z
N SER A 1 4.22 1.46 8.63
CA SER A 1 5.67 1.25 8.79
C SER A 1 6.14 0.83 10.20
N ARG A 2 5.31 0.88 11.26
CA ARG A 2 5.80 0.57 12.62
C ARG A 2 6.26 -0.87 12.85
N ASN A 3 5.78 -1.80 12.02
CA ASN A 3 6.11 -3.22 12.14
C ASN A 3 7.38 -3.59 11.34
N GLU A 4 8.07 -2.58 10.79
CA GLU A 4 9.29 -2.77 10.01
C GLU A 4 10.49 -3.00 10.92
N THR A 5 11.45 -3.78 10.42
CA THR A 5 12.70 -4.09 11.10
C THR A 5 13.86 -3.31 10.46
N PRO A 6 14.96 -3.08 11.19
CA PRO A 6 16.16 -2.44 10.63
C PRO A 6 16.65 -3.17 9.37
N GLY A 7 16.96 -2.43 8.31
CA GLY A 7 17.31 -2.97 6.99
C GLY A 7 16.13 -3.14 6.04
N TYR A 8 14.90 -3.00 6.53
CA TYR A 8 13.66 -3.15 5.76
C TYR A 8 12.74 -1.94 5.92
N THR A 9 13.30 -0.75 6.15
CA THR A 9 12.46 0.44 6.31
C THR A 9 11.85 0.87 4.98
N GLY A 10 10.58 1.28 5.01
CA GLY A 10 9.79 1.62 3.82
C GLY A 10 9.13 0.43 3.12
N ILE A 11 9.36 -0.79 3.59
CA ILE A 11 8.78 -2.00 2.98
C ILE A 11 7.24 -1.98 2.98
N SER A 12 6.58 -1.38 4.00
CA SER A 12 5.12 -1.27 4.01
C SER A 12 4.61 -0.36 2.89
N HIS A 13 5.31 0.74 2.62
CA HIS A 13 4.96 1.68 1.55
C HIS A 13 5.22 1.08 0.18
N TRP A 14 6.33 0.35 0.02
CA TRP A 14 6.61 -0.32 -1.24
C TRP A 14 5.63 -1.47 -1.52
N VAL A 15 5.29 -2.27 -0.50
CA VAL A 15 4.21 -3.26 -0.65
C VAL A 15 2.93 -2.59 -1.12
N GLU A 16 2.62 -1.38 -0.65
CA GLU A 16 1.46 -0.64 -1.13
C GLU A 16 1.49 -0.33 -2.63
N HIS A 17 2.63 0.12 -3.16
CA HIS A 17 2.83 0.29 -4.61
C HIS A 17 2.69 -1.04 -5.36
N MET A 18 3.23 -2.13 -4.80
CA MET A 18 3.18 -3.45 -5.42
C MET A 18 1.75 -4.01 -5.50
N LEU A 19 0.87 -3.67 -4.56
CA LEU A 19 -0.53 -4.09 -4.59
C LEU A 19 -1.36 -3.44 -5.70
N PHE A 20 -0.83 -2.39 -6.36
CA PHE A 20 -1.39 -1.85 -7.60
C PHE A 20 -0.83 -2.51 -8.88
N LYS A 21 0.16 -3.40 -8.78
CA LYS A 21 0.77 -4.09 -9.95
C LYS A 21 -0.01 -5.31 -10.43
N GLY A 22 -1.11 -5.60 -9.74
CA GLY A 22 -2.13 -6.50 -10.20
C GLY A 22 -1.98 -7.93 -9.69
N THR A 23 -2.94 -8.71 -10.13
CA THR A 23 -3.19 -10.10 -9.75
C THR A 23 -3.44 -10.90 -11.03
N GLU A 24 -3.69 -12.21 -10.90
CA GLU A 24 -4.10 -13.02 -12.07
C GLU A 24 -5.47 -12.59 -12.61
N ARG A 25 -6.40 -12.20 -11.73
CA ARG A 25 -7.77 -11.79 -12.10
C ARG A 25 -7.81 -10.36 -12.65
N PHE A 26 -7.01 -9.47 -12.07
CA PHE A 26 -6.86 -8.07 -12.50
C PHE A 26 -5.39 -7.80 -12.81
N PRO A 27 -4.93 -8.15 -14.02
CA PRO A 27 -3.56 -7.86 -14.45
C PRO A 27 -3.26 -6.36 -14.40
N ARG A 28 -1.97 -6.01 -14.39
CA ARG A 28 -1.49 -4.63 -14.35
C ARG A 28 -2.28 -3.70 -15.28
N GLY A 29 -2.83 -2.63 -14.71
CA GLY A 29 -3.60 -1.61 -15.42
C GLY A 29 -5.02 -2.00 -15.84
N GLU A 30 -5.43 -3.28 -15.72
CA GLU A 30 -6.83 -3.66 -15.94
C GLU A 30 -7.72 -3.27 -14.77
N PHE A 31 -7.19 -3.27 -13.54
CA PHE A 31 -7.87 -2.69 -12.39
C PHE A 31 -8.23 -1.23 -12.64
N ASP A 32 -7.25 -0.38 -12.95
CA ASP A 32 -7.45 1.06 -13.21
C ASP A 32 -8.50 1.31 -14.29
N LYS A 33 -8.43 0.54 -15.39
CA LYS A 33 -9.42 0.60 -16.47
C LYS A 33 -10.80 0.14 -16.02
N ALA A 34 -10.90 -0.90 -15.19
CA ALA A 34 -12.17 -1.38 -14.66
C ALA A 34 -12.82 -0.32 -13.77
N VAL A 35 -12.06 0.29 -12.86
CA VAL A 35 -12.54 1.37 -11.99
C VAL A 35 -13.02 2.55 -12.82
N ALA A 36 -12.19 3.02 -13.76
CA ALA A 36 -12.54 4.15 -14.62
C ALA A 36 -13.79 3.88 -15.48
N ARG A 37 -13.92 2.68 -16.06
CA ARG A 37 -15.10 2.28 -16.85
C ARG A 37 -16.38 2.22 -16.01
N ALA A 38 -16.25 1.89 -14.73
CA ALA A 38 -17.36 1.87 -13.78
C ALA A 38 -17.65 3.25 -13.15
N GLY A 39 -16.93 4.31 -13.55
CA GLY A 39 -17.11 5.66 -13.02
C GLY A 39 -16.59 5.84 -11.60
N GLY A 40 -15.71 4.94 -11.14
CA GLY A 40 -15.12 5.00 -9.82
C GLY A 40 -13.79 5.75 -9.79
N VAL A 41 -13.30 5.94 -8.57
CA VAL A 41 -11.93 6.39 -8.27
C VAL A 41 -11.37 5.53 -7.16
N PHE A 42 -10.04 5.40 -7.08
CA PHE A 42 -9.38 4.62 -6.05
C PHE A 42 -8.08 5.30 -5.62
N ASN A 43 -7.58 4.95 -4.44
CA ASN A 43 -6.21 5.28 -4.04
C ASN A 43 -5.71 4.38 -2.90
N GLY A 44 -4.41 4.49 -2.63
CA GLY A 44 -3.73 3.87 -1.50
C GLY A 44 -3.02 4.92 -0.64
N MET A 45 -2.80 4.60 0.63
CA MET A 45 -1.96 5.40 1.50
C MET A 45 -1.36 4.55 2.61
N THR A 46 -0.09 4.80 2.91
CA THR A 46 0.64 4.16 3.99
C THR A 46 0.94 5.17 5.10
N GLY A 47 0.65 4.79 6.34
CA GLY A 47 0.98 5.54 7.55
C GLY A 47 1.92 4.78 8.47
N GLN A 48 2.17 5.34 9.66
CA GLN A 48 2.98 4.65 10.67
C GLN A 48 2.28 3.37 11.15
N ASP A 49 0.98 3.45 11.44
CA ASP A 49 0.22 2.37 12.09
C ASP A 49 -0.72 1.59 11.15
N TRP A 50 -0.91 2.05 9.93
CA TRP A 50 -1.91 1.53 9.00
C TRP A 50 -1.44 1.64 7.55
N THR A 51 -2.03 0.81 6.70
CA THR A 51 -2.09 1.00 5.25
C THR A 51 -3.56 0.92 4.88
N VAL A 52 -4.03 1.87 4.06
CA VAL A 52 -5.43 1.94 3.64
C VAL A 52 -5.46 1.92 2.13
N TYR A 53 -6.35 1.10 1.59
CA TYR A 53 -6.80 1.16 0.22
C TYR A 53 -8.27 1.54 0.24
N PHE A 54 -8.69 2.33 -0.73
CA PHE A 54 -10.08 2.68 -0.84
C PHE A 54 -10.48 2.91 -2.29
N GLU A 55 -11.76 2.69 -2.51
CA GLU A 55 -12.43 2.91 -3.76
C GLU A 55 -13.73 3.68 -3.49
N THR A 56 -14.13 4.52 -4.44
CA THR A 56 -15.44 5.16 -4.45
C THR A 56 -16.10 4.87 -5.77
N PHE A 57 -17.34 4.37 -5.73
CA PHE A 57 -18.10 3.93 -6.89
C PHE A 57 -19.56 4.40 -6.81
N PRO A 58 -20.26 4.45 -7.96
CA PRO A 58 -21.72 4.39 -7.96
C PRO A 58 -22.24 3.17 -7.19
N ALA A 59 -23.36 3.32 -6.47
CA ALA A 59 -23.88 2.29 -5.56
C ALA A 59 -24.09 0.93 -6.25
N GLU A 60 -24.57 0.94 -7.50
CA GLU A 60 -24.80 -0.26 -8.30
C GLU A 60 -23.53 -1.00 -8.75
N ARG A 61 -22.34 -0.48 -8.44
CA ARG A 61 -21.03 -1.06 -8.80
C ARG A 61 -20.21 -1.56 -7.61
N ILE A 62 -20.78 -1.57 -6.40
CA ILE A 62 -20.06 -1.95 -5.17
C ILE A 62 -19.43 -3.36 -5.25
N GLU A 63 -20.07 -4.30 -5.94
CA GLU A 63 -19.56 -5.64 -6.19
C GLU A 63 -18.16 -5.64 -6.84
N LEU A 64 -17.90 -4.71 -7.77
CA LEU A 64 -16.57 -4.60 -8.39
C LEU A 64 -15.52 -4.16 -7.37
N ALA A 65 -15.87 -3.25 -6.46
CA ALA A 65 -14.96 -2.81 -5.40
C ALA A 65 -14.56 -3.97 -4.49
N LEU A 66 -15.55 -4.75 -4.02
CA LEU A 66 -15.30 -5.91 -3.16
C LEU A 66 -14.46 -6.98 -3.85
N GLN A 67 -14.74 -7.24 -5.13
CA GLN A 67 -13.98 -8.19 -5.93
C GLN A 67 -12.52 -7.78 -6.11
N VAL A 68 -12.26 -6.48 -6.27
CA VAL A 68 -10.89 -5.96 -6.36
C VAL A 68 -10.21 -6.08 -5.01
N GLU A 69 -10.82 -5.58 -3.93
CA GLU A 69 -10.13 -5.53 -2.63
C GLU A 69 -9.84 -6.92 -2.08
N SER A 70 -10.78 -7.86 -2.23
CA SER A 70 -10.56 -9.26 -1.84
C SER A 70 -9.45 -9.91 -2.66
N ASP A 71 -9.40 -9.65 -3.97
CA ASP A 71 -8.39 -10.23 -4.85
C ASP A 71 -7.01 -9.61 -4.64
N ARG A 72 -6.92 -8.29 -4.43
CA ARG A 72 -5.70 -7.57 -4.06
C ARG A 72 -5.10 -8.09 -2.75
N MET A 73 -5.96 -8.32 -1.75
CA MET A 73 -5.53 -8.83 -0.44
C MET A 73 -5.02 -10.28 -0.50
N GLY A 74 -5.57 -11.11 -1.38
CA GLY A 74 -5.25 -12.54 -1.45
C GLY A 74 -4.19 -12.92 -2.49
N ASN A 75 -4.20 -12.26 -3.65
CA ASN A 75 -3.68 -12.81 -4.90
C ASN A 75 -2.67 -11.89 -5.63
N ALA A 76 -2.06 -10.92 -4.94
CA ALA A 76 -1.01 -10.10 -5.53
C ALA A 76 0.22 -10.92 -5.96
N ILE A 77 0.73 -10.65 -7.17
CA ILE A 77 1.76 -11.47 -7.84
C ILE A 77 3.19 -11.12 -7.38
N PHE A 78 3.47 -9.84 -7.14
CA PHE A 78 4.84 -9.32 -6.91
C PHE A 78 5.81 -9.73 -8.03
N ASP A 79 5.51 -9.30 -9.26
CA ASP A 79 6.40 -9.50 -10.39
C ASP A 79 7.77 -8.84 -10.15
N ALA A 80 8.84 -9.50 -10.56
CA ALA A 80 10.20 -9.05 -10.28
C ALA A 80 10.59 -7.81 -11.09
N GLU A 81 10.15 -7.71 -12.35
CA GLU A 81 10.42 -6.55 -13.20
C GLU A 81 9.65 -5.33 -12.69
N GLU A 82 8.38 -5.52 -12.31
CA GLU A 82 7.59 -4.47 -11.68
C GLU A 82 8.19 -4.01 -10.36
N THR A 83 8.70 -4.94 -9.55
CA THR A 83 9.36 -4.62 -8.29
C THR A 83 10.56 -3.69 -8.52
N GLU A 84 11.45 -4.03 -9.46
CA GLU A 84 12.61 -3.19 -9.77
C GLU A 84 12.22 -1.87 -10.44
N SER A 85 11.16 -1.87 -11.26
CA SER A 85 10.60 -0.62 -11.80
C SER A 85 10.13 0.30 -10.67
N GLU A 86 9.38 -0.22 -9.69
CA GLU A 86 8.89 0.59 -8.57
C GLU A 86 9.97 1.05 -7.60
N ARG A 87 11.10 0.34 -7.51
CA ARG A 87 12.27 0.87 -6.79
C ARG A 87 12.61 2.27 -7.27
N THR A 88 12.60 2.48 -8.59
CA THR A 88 12.96 3.78 -9.19
C THR A 88 11.93 4.87 -8.88
N VAL A 89 10.65 4.50 -8.85
CA VAL A 89 9.54 5.42 -8.54
C VAL A 89 9.61 5.85 -7.08
N ILE A 90 9.78 4.91 -6.14
CA ILE A 90 9.84 5.19 -4.71
C ILE A 90 11.09 6.00 -4.36
N LEU A 91 12.23 5.69 -4.97
CA LEU A 91 13.44 6.50 -4.81
C LEU A 91 13.20 7.94 -5.30
N SER A 92 12.54 8.11 -6.45
CA SER A 92 12.19 9.44 -6.97
C SER A 92 11.20 10.18 -6.08
N GLU A 93 10.23 9.50 -5.48
CA GLU A 93 9.29 10.09 -4.51
C GLU A 93 10.01 10.57 -3.25
N ARG A 94 10.98 9.78 -2.75
CA ARG A 94 11.81 10.19 -1.61
C ARG A 94 12.65 11.41 -1.96
N GLU A 95 13.38 11.38 -3.06
CA GLU A 95 14.18 12.51 -3.56
C GLU A 95 13.29 13.76 -3.76
N GLY A 96 12.08 13.57 -4.26
CA GLY A 96 11.06 14.61 -4.39
C GLY A 96 10.70 15.23 -3.04
N SER A 97 10.43 14.38 -2.04
CA SER A 97 10.06 14.78 -0.67
C SER A 97 11.20 15.53 0.05
N GLU A 98 12.45 15.15 -0.21
CA GLU A 98 13.64 15.79 0.36
C GLU A 98 13.81 17.26 -0.07
N ASN A 99 13.13 17.70 -1.14
CA ASN A 99 13.07 19.11 -1.52
C ASN A 99 12.23 19.97 -0.55
N SER A 100 11.45 19.36 0.34
CA SER A 100 10.68 20.06 1.37
C SER A 100 11.47 20.20 2.67
N TYR A 101 11.69 21.44 3.12
CA TYR A 101 12.32 21.71 4.41
C TYR A 101 11.50 21.12 5.57
N PHE A 102 10.18 21.06 5.44
CA PHE A 102 9.30 20.52 6.46
C PHE A 102 9.45 19.00 6.56
N TYR A 103 9.55 18.31 5.43
CA TYR A 103 9.81 16.86 5.40
C TYR A 103 11.12 16.53 6.12
N ARG A 104 12.21 17.24 5.77
CA ARG A 104 13.53 17.06 6.40
C ARG A 104 13.51 17.32 7.90
N LEU A 105 12.86 18.41 8.32
CA LEU A 105 12.72 18.73 9.75
C LEU A 105 11.96 17.62 10.49
N GLN A 106 10.84 17.14 9.92
CA GLN A 106 10.04 16.10 10.54
C GLN A 106 10.79 14.76 10.62
N GLU A 107 11.53 14.38 9.58
CA GLU A 107 12.35 13.17 9.56
C GLU A 107 13.39 13.18 10.69
N GLU A 108 14.13 14.28 10.84
CA GLU A 108 15.15 14.45 11.89
C GLU A 108 14.54 14.49 13.30
N VAL A 109 13.41 15.19 13.47
CA VAL A 109 12.72 15.27 14.77
C VAL A 109 12.22 13.89 15.20
N GLN A 110 11.62 13.12 14.29
CA GLN A 110 11.14 11.76 14.60
C GLN A 110 12.31 10.83 14.92
N ALA A 111 13.40 10.90 14.16
CA ALA A 111 14.61 10.12 14.41
C ALA A 111 15.25 10.43 15.77
N ALA A 112 15.22 11.69 16.20
CA ALA A 112 15.73 12.13 17.50
C ALA A 112 14.77 11.78 18.66
N ALA A 113 13.46 11.89 18.46
CA ALA A 113 12.46 11.63 19.48
C ALA A 113 12.38 10.13 19.84
N PHE A 114 12.48 9.24 18.84
CA PHE A 114 12.37 7.81 19.02
C PHE A 114 13.74 7.13 18.88
N GLN A 115 14.39 6.86 20.00
CA GLN A 115 15.73 6.25 19.98
C GLN A 115 15.70 4.74 19.64
N ALA A 116 14.72 4.02 20.21
CA ALA A 116 14.60 2.56 20.09
C ALA A 116 13.38 2.09 19.26
N HIS A 117 12.29 2.85 19.27
CA HIS A 117 11.04 2.45 18.60
C HIS A 117 11.11 2.72 17.09
N SER A 118 10.47 1.88 16.29
CA SER A 118 10.43 1.96 14.81
C SER A 118 9.78 3.24 14.26
N TYR A 119 9.04 3.98 15.08
CA TYR A 119 8.48 5.30 14.74
C TYR A 119 9.54 6.35 14.35
N ARG A 120 10.81 6.06 14.63
CA ARG A 120 11.96 6.83 14.13
C ARG A 120 12.13 6.77 12.62
N ASN A 121 11.60 5.73 11.98
CA ASN A 121 11.80 5.49 10.56
C ASN A 121 10.76 6.27 9.75
N PRO A 122 11.16 6.97 8.68
CA PRO A 122 10.21 7.59 7.76
C PRO A 122 9.37 6.51 7.09
N VAL A 123 8.10 6.81 6.80
CA VAL A 123 7.18 5.84 6.16
C VAL A 123 7.69 5.39 4.80
N ILE A 124 8.31 6.28 4.04
CA ILE A 124 8.93 5.97 2.75
C ILE A 124 10.20 5.11 2.87
N GLY A 125 10.78 5.02 4.07
CA GLY A 125 12.02 4.27 4.33
C GLY A 125 13.31 5.06 4.09
N TRP A 126 14.41 4.48 4.55
CA TRP A 126 15.76 5.00 4.31
C TRP A 126 16.26 4.54 2.95
N GLN A 127 16.92 5.43 2.21
CA GLN A 127 17.41 5.15 0.86
C GLN A 127 18.30 3.90 0.78
N THR A 128 19.15 3.65 1.78
CA THR A 128 20.00 2.46 1.83
C THR A 128 19.21 1.17 1.89
N ASP A 129 18.12 1.16 2.66
CA ASP A 129 17.25 -0.01 2.81
C ASP A 129 16.47 -0.22 1.51
N LEU A 130 15.90 0.86 0.95
CA LEU A 130 15.22 0.86 -0.36
C LEU A 130 16.09 0.34 -1.50
N LEU A 131 17.40 0.53 -1.45
CA LEU A 131 18.33 0.00 -2.46
C LEU A 131 18.66 -1.49 -2.27
N SER A 132 18.45 -2.03 -1.07
CA SER A 132 18.86 -3.39 -0.70
C SER A 132 17.72 -4.41 -0.71
N MET A 133 16.48 -3.98 -0.46
CA MET A 133 15.33 -4.87 -0.37
C MET A 133 15.07 -5.61 -1.68
N THR A 134 14.66 -6.87 -1.59
CA THR A 134 14.33 -7.71 -2.75
C THR A 134 12.83 -7.90 -2.89
N ARG A 135 12.40 -8.43 -4.05
CA ARG A 135 11.02 -8.88 -4.26
C ARG A 135 10.54 -9.83 -3.17
N ASP A 136 11.39 -10.78 -2.77
CA ASP A 136 11.01 -11.82 -1.82
C ASP A 136 10.80 -11.25 -0.41
N ASP A 137 11.57 -10.22 -0.04
CA ASP A 137 11.35 -9.49 1.22
C ASP A 137 9.97 -8.80 1.21
N LEU A 138 9.64 -8.11 0.11
CA LEU A 138 8.35 -7.45 -0.07
C LEU A 138 7.19 -8.46 -0.02
N TYR A 139 7.33 -9.58 -0.72
CA TYR A 139 6.32 -10.63 -0.74
C TYR A 139 6.14 -11.26 0.64
N ALA A 140 7.24 -11.51 1.38
CA ALA A 140 7.16 -12.02 2.74
C ALA A 140 6.43 -11.04 3.69
N HIS A 141 6.68 -9.73 3.55
CA HIS A 141 5.97 -8.71 4.32
C HIS A 141 4.47 -8.71 4.00
N TYR A 142 4.11 -8.76 2.71
CA TYR A 142 2.72 -8.90 2.27
C TYR A 142 2.05 -10.12 2.91
N ARG A 143 2.65 -11.30 2.78
CA ARG A 143 2.10 -12.56 3.32
C ARG A 143 1.98 -12.57 4.85
N THR A 144 2.77 -11.76 5.55
CA THR A 144 2.76 -11.68 7.01
C THR A 144 1.64 -10.76 7.53
N PHE A 145 1.43 -9.62 6.88
CA PHE A 145 0.56 -8.56 7.44
C PHE A 145 -0.76 -8.38 6.71
N TYR A 146 -0.87 -8.78 5.44
CA TYR A 146 -2.08 -8.60 4.62
C TYR A 146 -2.96 -9.83 4.70
N THR A 147 -3.49 -10.08 5.90
CA THR A 147 -4.35 -11.22 6.20
C THR A 147 -5.70 -10.73 6.71
N PRO A 148 -6.82 -11.45 6.45
CA PRO A 148 -8.16 -10.99 6.84
C PRO A 148 -8.32 -10.73 8.34
N ASN A 149 -7.60 -11.46 9.20
CA ASN A 149 -7.63 -11.26 10.66
C ASN A 149 -6.84 -10.02 11.13
N ASN A 150 -6.15 -9.32 10.24
CA ASN A 150 -5.42 -8.08 10.48
C ASN A 150 -5.95 -6.93 9.59
N ALA A 151 -7.23 -7.01 9.17
CA ALA A 151 -7.87 -6.03 8.32
C ALA A 151 -9.22 -5.58 8.88
N ILE A 152 -9.61 -4.35 8.53
CA ILE A 152 -10.94 -3.80 8.78
C ILE A 152 -11.47 -3.29 7.45
N ALA A 153 -12.61 -3.81 7.02
CA ALA A 153 -13.34 -3.27 5.88
C ALA A 153 -14.37 -2.25 6.37
N VAL A 154 -14.43 -1.09 5.72
CA VAL A 154 -15.40 -0.03 6.01
C VAL A 154 -16.16 0.26 4.73
N VAL A 155 -17.49 0.12 4.77
CA VAL A 155 -18.36 0.42 3.64
C VAL A 155 -19.35 1.50 4.06
N THR A 156 -19.46 2.57 3.27
CA THR A 156 -20.36 3.69 3.54
C THR A 156 -21.05 4.12 2.24
N GLY A 157 -22.37 4.24 2.23
CA GLY A 157 -23.12 4.60 1.03
C GLY A 157 -24.54 4.05 1.05
N ASP A 158 -25.11 3.91 -0.14
CA ASP A 158 -26.46 3.39 -0.38
C ASP A 158 -26.40 1.87 -0.61
N PHE A 159 -26.62 1.08 0.44
CA PHE A 159 -26.67 -0.38 0.39
C PHE A 159 -27.48 -0.95 1.57
N GLU A 160 -27.99 -2.17 1.40
CA GLU A 160 -28.64 -2.91 2.49
C GLU A 160 -27.58 -3.64 3.35
N PRO A 161 -27.46 -3.35 4.65
CA PRO A 161 -26.38 -3.87 5.49
C PRO A 161 -26.29 -5.39 5.57
N ASP A 162 -27.43 -6.07 5.71
CA ASP A 162 -27.45 -7.54 5.83
C ASP A 162 -27.07 -8.23 4.51
N ALA A 163 -27.45 -7.64 3.37
CA ALA A 163 -27.05 -8.13 2.06
C ALA A 163 -25.56 -7.89 1.79
N MET A 164 -25.03 -6.74 2.23
CA MET A 164 -23.60 -6.40 2.12
C MET A 164 -22.73 -7.32 2.98
N ALA A 165 -23.15 -7.62 4.20
CA ALA A 165 -22.40 -8.51 5.10
C ALA A 165 -22.37 -9.98 4.65
N ALA A 166 -23.27 -10.37 3.74
CA ALA A 166 -23.38 -11.73 3.22
C ALA A 166 -22.58 -11.99 1.94
N GLN A 167 -22.02 -10.95 1.31
CA GLN A 167 -21.12 -11.05 0.14
C GLN A 167 -19.72 -11.49 0.57
#